data_AF-A0A6A6D862-F1
#
_entry.id   AF-A0A6A6D862-F1
#
_cell.length_a   1.000
_cell.length_b   1.000
_cell.length_c   1.000
_cell.angle_alpha   90.00
_cell.angle_beta   90.00
_cell.angle_gamma   90.00
#
_symmetry.space_group_name_H-M   'P 1'
#
loop_
_entity.id
_entity.type
_entity.pdbx_description
1 polymer ?
#
loop_
_entity_poly.entity_id
_entity_poly.type
_entity_poly.pdbx_seq_one_letter_code
_entity_poly.pdbx_strand_id
1 'polypeptide(L)'
;MMRLPGFGVLVLLLGEWVPIIALWITPVIPEVCWLPAQVEKSIWKKEARRRERERRIGMDAARLIAKDRRPGQGQNLGSIKAPQTLELEELEKLDHLSLLALSGKLDAHSWVWDKLFVTPPRGVLRWGLRRKLGYLKRDDGLIRRDGGWQGLGKEELKRACVDRGLDMLGKSEGAMRKAMAQWFGGQ
;
A
#
# COMPACT_ATOMS: atom_id res chain seq x y z
N MET A 1 11.86 9.18 3.89
CA MET A 1 12.49 10.51 4.08
C MET A 1 14.02 10.50 3.92
N MET A 2 14.70 9.34 3.83
CA MET A 2 16.16 9.29 3.57
C MET A 2 16.58 9.48 2.09
N ARG A 3 15.63 9.64 1.16
CA ARG A 3 15.94 9.80 -0.28
C ARG A 3 16.52 11.17 -0.61
N LEU A 4 16.04 12.24 0.04
CA LEU A 4 16.55 13.60 -0.19
C LEU A 4 18.03 13.78 0.16
N PRO A 5 18.52 13.38 1.36
CA PRO A 5 19.93 13.53 1.68
C PRO A 5 20.82 12.64 0.79
N GLY A 6 20.38 11.42 0.47
CA GLY A 6 21.11 10.54 -0.46
C GLY A 6 21.22 11.13 -1.87
N PHE A 7 20.15 11.76 -2.37
CA PHE A 7 20.18 12.48 -3.64
C PHE A 7 21.12 13.70 -3.58
N GLY A 8 21.13 14.44 -2.47
CA GLY A 8 22.05 15.56 -2.27
C GLY A 8 23.52 15.14 -2.38
N VAL A 9 23.91 14.03 -1.73
CA VAL A 9 25.27 13.48 -1.83
C VAL A 9 25.59 13.04 -3.26
N LEU A 10 24.64 12.42 -3.96
CA LEU A 10 24.81 11.99 -5.34
C LEU A 10 25.07 13.18 -6.29
N VAL A 11 24.33 14.28 -6.14
CA VAL A 11 24.55 15.51 -6.93
C VAL A 11 25.89 16.16 -6.60
N LEU A 12 26.29 16.16 -5.33
CA LEU A 12 27.55 16.77 -4.90
C LEU A 12 28.77 16.01 -5.44
N LEU A 13 28.69 14.68 -5.51
CA LEU A 13 29.79 13.82 -5.99
C LEU A 13 29.80 13.62 -7.51
N LEU A 14 28.63 13.56 -8.15
CA LEU A 14 28.47 13.11 -9.53
C LEU A 14 27.81 14.17 -10.43
N GLY A 15 27.79 15.43 -10.01
CA GLY A 15 26.99 16.55 -10.55
C GLY A 15 26.62 16.48 -12.04
N GLU A 16 27.60 16.38 -12.93
CA GLU A 16 27.38 16.37 -14.37
C GLU A 16 26.89 15.02 -14.93
N TRP A 17 27.19 13.92 -14.24
CA TRP A 17 26.80 12.56 -14.60
C TRP A 17 25.46 12.12 -13.99
N VAL A 18 24.86 12.93 -13.11
CA VAL A 18 23.58 12.62 -12.46
C VAL A 18 22.49 12.28 -13.47
N PRO A 19 22.29 12.98 -14.60
CA PRO A 19 21.25 12.63 -15.57
C PRO A 19 21.42 11.21 -16.15
N ILE A 20 22.65 10.77 -16.38
CA ILE A 20 22.97 9.44 -16.93
C ILE A 20 22.77 8.36 -15.85
N ILE A 21 23.28 8.60 -14.65
CA ILE A 21 23.17 7.67 -13.52
C ILE A 21 21.71 7.56 -13.04
N ALA A 22 20.95 8.64 -13.16
CA ALA A 22 19.56 8.72 -12.74
C ALA A 22 18.64 7.76 -13.48
N LEU A 23 18.97 7.45 -14.74
CA LEU A 23 18.24 6.47 -15.54
C LEU A 23 18.32 5.05 -14.95
N TRP A 24 19.38 4.76 -14.20
CA TRP A 24 19.63 3.44 -13.61
C TRP A 24 19.29 3.34 -12.12
N ILE A 25 19.39 4.43 -11.34
CA ILE A 25 19.21 4.40 -9.87
C ILE A 25 17.86 4.99 -9.43
N THR A 26 16.78 4.21 -9.60
CA THR A 26 15.44 4.59 -9.11
C THR A 26 15.27 4.77 -7.59
N PRO A 27 15.91 4.01 -6.68
CA PRO A 27 15.56 4.09 -5.25
C PRO A 27 16.03 5.35 -4.53
N VAL A 28 17.04 6.05 -5.07
CA VAL A 28 17.65 7.26 -4.48
C VAL A 28 16.94 8.53 -4.94
N ILE A 29 16.28 8.48 -6.10
CA ILE A 29 15.77 9.67 -6.78
C ILE A 29 14.32 9.95 -6.37
N PRO A 30 13.96 11.21 -6.12
CA PRO A 30 12.58 11.60 -5.87
C PRO A 30 11.63 11.17 -7.00
N GLU A 31 10.39 10.79 -6.66
CA GLU A 31 9.40 10.37 -7.67
C GLU A 31 9.06 11.48 -8.67
N VAL A 32 9.28 12.75 -8.32
CA VAL A 32 9.12 13.90 -9.23
C VAL A 32 10.08 13.87 -10.42
N CYS A 33 11.20 13.16 -10.30
CA CYS A 33 12.20 13.05 -11.36
C CYS A 33 12.11 11.71 -12.13
N TRP A 34 11.10 10.87 -11.85
CA TRP A 34 10.95 9.58 -12.53
C TRP A 34 10.29 9.73 -13.89
N LEU A 35 10.77 8.94 -14.85
CA LEU A 35 10.13 8.82 -16.17
C LEU A 35 8.77 8.11 -16.03
N PRO A 36 7.72 8.49 -16.80
CA PRO A 36 6.39 7.86 -16.70
C PRO A 36 6.44 6.32 -16.82
N ALA A 37 7.25 5.78 -17.74
CA ALA A 37 7.44 4.33 -17.89
C ALA A 37 8.01 3.65 -16.64
N GLN A 38 8.86 4.34 -15.86
CA GLN A 38 9.38 3.83 -14.59
C GLN A 38 8.28 3.79 -13.52
N VAL A 39 7.40 4.80 -13.47
CA VAL A 39 6.24 4.85 -12.58
C VAL A 39 5.31 3.68 -12.88
N GLU A 40 4.97 3.45 -14.14
CA GLU A 40 4.09 2.35 -14.54
C GLU A 40 4.67 0.97 -14.20
N LYS A 41 5.96 0.76 -14.48
CA LYS A 41 6.67 -0.46 -14.08
C LYS A 41 6.63 -0.67 -12.57
N SER A 42 6.72 0.41 -11.78
CA SER A 42 6.64 0.34 -10.33
C SER A 42 5.24 -0.06 -9.84
N ILE A 43 4.19 0.48 -10.46
CA ILE A 43 2.79 0.15 -10.18
C ILE A 43 2.53 -1.32 -10.52
N TRP A 44 2.95 -1.77 -11.71
CA TRP A 44 2.80 -3.16 -12.12
C TRP A 44 3.50 -4.12 -11.17
N LYS A 45 4.73 -3.83 -10.76
CA LYS A 45 5.44 -4.63 -9.76
C LYS A 45 4.75 -4.64 -8.40
N LYS A 46 4.17 -3.51 -7.95
CA LYS A 46 3.39 -3.45 -6.71
C LYS A 46 2.17 -4.36 -6.79
N GLU A 47 1.42 -4.28 -7.88
CA GLU A 47 0.19 -5.04 -8.05
C GLU A 47 0.45 -6.54 -8.20
N ALA A 48 1.48 -6.93 -8.97
CA ALA A 48 1.91 -8.32 -9.07
C ALA A 48 2.26 -8.92 -7.70
N ARG A 49 2.92 -8.15 -6.82
CA ARG A 49 3.21 -8.58 -5.44
C ARG A 49 1.95 -8.73 -4.61
N ARG A 50 0.97 -7.82 -4.75
CA ARG A 50 -0.31 -7.92 -4.03
C ARG A 50 -1.06 -9.17 -4.40
N ARG A 51 -1.20 -9.46 -5.70
CA ARG A 51 -1.85 -10.68 -6.19
C ARG A 51 -1.17 -11.95 -5.68
N GLU A 52 0.16 -11.98 -5.68
CA GLU A 52 0.90 -13.13 -5.13
C GLU A 52 0.71 -13.28 -3.62
N ARG A 53 0.66 -12.18 -2.85
CA ARG A 53 0.36 -12.21 -1.42
C ARG A 53 -1.05 -12.70 -1.15
N GLU A 54 -2.05 -12.18 -1.86
CA GLU A 54 -3.44 -12.62 -1.75
C GLU A 54 -3.58 -14.12 -2.03
N ARG A 55 -2.92 -14.61 -3.08
CA ARG A 55 -2.86 -16.04 -3.40
C ARG A 55 -2.27 -16.86 -2.25
N ARG A 56 -1.14 -16.43 -1.68
CA ARG A 56 -0.49 -17.11 -0.53
C ARG A 56 -1.37 -17.10 0.71
N ILE A 57 -1.96 -15.96 1.03
CA ILE A 57 -2.89 -15.82 2.16
C ILE A 57 -4.08 -16.76 1.99
N GLY A 58 -4.61 -16.89 0.77
CA GLY A 58 -5.69 -17.84 0.46
C GLY A 58 -5.29 -19.29 0.74
N MET A 59 -4.07 -19.69 0.39
CA MET A 59 -3.55 -21.04 0.68
C MET A 59 -3.34 -21.28 2.18
N ASP A 60 -2.82 -20.28 2.90
CA ASP A 60 -2.53 -20.39 4.34
C ASP A 60 -3.75 -20.08 5.23
N ALA A 61 -4.87 -19.65 4.66
CA ALA A 61 -6.03 -19.18 5.41
C ALA A 61 -6.55 -20.23 6.39
N ALA A 62 -6.70 -21.48 5.97
CA ALA A 62 -7.18 -22.57 6.82
C ALA A 62 -6.25 -22.81 8.02
N ARG A 63 -4.93 -22.77 7.79
CA ARG A 63 -3.91 -22.93 8.84
C ARG A 63 -3.95 -21.77 9.84
N LEU A 64 -4.12 -20.54 9.36
CA LEU A 64 -4.17 -19.35 10.21
C LEU A 64 -5.46 -19.31 11.04
N ILE A 65 -6.61 -19.64 10.44
CA ILE A 65 -7.89 -19.76 11.15
C ILE A 65 -7.79 -20.80 12.27
N ALA A 66 -7.20 -21.96 11.98
CA ALA A 66 -7.03 -23.01 12.98
C ALA A 66 -6.14 -22.55 14.15
N LYS A 67 -5.07 -21.79 13.87
CA LYS A 67 -4.16 -21.25 14.89
C LYS A 67 -4.83 -20.21 15.79
N ASP A 68 -5.74 -19.43 15.23
CA ASP A 68 -6.39 -18.32 15.93
C ASP A 68 -7.70 -18.73 16.64
N ARG A 69 -8.15 -19.98 16.46
CA ARG A 69 -9.33 -20.53 17.10
C ARG A 69 -9.15 -20.60 18.62
N ARG A 70 -9.78 -19.67 19.35
CA ARG A 70 -9.91 -19.73 20.81
C ARG A 70 -11.19 -20.48 21.19
N PRO A 71 -11.14 -21.43 22.14
CA PRO A 71 -12.36 -22.08 22.64
C PRO A 71 -13.26 -21.02 23.29
N GLY A 72 -14.51 -20.91 22.80
CA GLY A 72 -15.52 -19.96 23.31
C GLY A 72 -15.61 -18.61 22.58
N GLN A 73 -14.73 -18.31 21.63
CA GLN A 73 -14.86 -17.10 20.79
C GLN A 73 -15.52 -17.50 19.47
N GLY A 74 -16.77 -17.07 19.26
CA GLY A 74 -17.45 -17.23 17.97
C GLY A 74 -16.58 -16.70 16.83
N GLN A 75 -16.68 -17.32 15.64
CA GLN A 75 -15.91 -16.91 14.48
C GLN A 75 -16.26 -15.46 14.13
N ASN A 76 -15.48 -14.51 14.64
CA ASN A 76 -15.40 -13.18 14.05
C ASN A 76 -14.59 -13.34 12.76
N LEU A 77 -15.18 -13.98 11.74
CA LEU A 77 -14.96 -13.54 10.35
C LEU A 77 -15.62 -12.16 10.24
N GLY A 78 -15.13 -11.21 11.04
CA GLY A 78 -15.58 -9.84 11.00
C GLY A 78 -15.29 -9.36 9.61
N SER A 79 -16.35 -8.99 8.88
CA SER A 79 -16.26 -8.17 7.68
C SER A 79 -15.16 -7.14 7.93
N ILE A 80 -14.04 -7.25 7.22
CA ILE A 80 -12.93 -6.32 7.39
C ILE A 80 -13.53 -4.97 7.06
N LYS A 81 -13.72 -4.12 8.08
CA LYS A 81 -14.22 -2.77 7.87
C LYS A 81 -13.33 -2.09 6.83
N ALA A 82 -13.95 -1.20 6.06
CA ALA A 82 -13.26 -0.50 5.01
C ALA A 82 -11.98 0.15 5.61
N PRO A 83 -10.80 0.03 4.97
CA PRO A 83 -9.54 0.46 5.58
C PRO A 83 -9.55 1.91 6.07
N GLN A 84 -10.33 2.76 5.41
CA GLN A 84 -10.55 4.16 5.72
C GLN A 84 -11.30 4.42 7.05
N THR A 85 -12.10 3.48 7.54
CA THR A 85 -12.89 3.60 8.79
C THR A 85 -12.30 2.83 9.96
N LEU A 86 -11.18 2.13 9.74
CA LEU A 86 -10.49 1.38 10.78
C LEU A 86 -9.73 2.33 11.72
N GLU A 87 -10.19 2.39 12.98
CA GLU A 87 -9.48 3.06 14.05
C GLU A 87 -8.38 2.16 14.65
N LEU A 88 -7.39 2.79 15.30
CA LEU A 88 -6.20 2.08 15.80
C LEU A 88 -6.52 1.03 16.88
N GLU A 89 -7.55 1.27 17.68
CA GLU A 89 -8.02 0.34 18.71
C GLU A 89 -8.63 -0.94 18.11
N GLU A 90 -9.25 -0.82 16.93
CA GLU A 90 -9.84 -1.96 16.23
C GLU A 90 -8.76 -2.84 15.62
N LEU A 91 -7.65 -2.23 15.17
CA LEU A 91 -6.48 -2.93 14.65
C LEU A 91 -5.86 -3.88 15.68
N GLU A 92 -5.94 -3.57 16.97
CA GLU A 92 -5.42 -4.41 18.04
C GLU A 92 -6.29 -5.65 18.32
N LYS A 93 -7.57 -5.58 17.97
CA LYS A 93 -8.56 -6.66 18.15
C LYS A 93 -8.63 -7.61 16.96
N LEU A 94 -8.11 -7.19 15.80
CA LEU A 94 -8.12 -8.00 14.58
C LEU A 94 -7.29 -9.27 14.72
N ASP A 95 -7.81 -10.31 14.06
CA ASP A 95 -7.20 -11.62 14.00
C ASP A 95 -5.93 -11.64 13.11
N HIS A 96 -5.09 -12.66 13.24
CA HIS A 96 -3.84 -12.69 12.48
C HIS A 96 -4.09 -12.75 10.97
N LEU A 97 -5.08 -13.55 10.54
CA LEU A 97 -5.47 -13.64 9.14
C LEU A 97 -5.97 -12.29 8.62
N SER A 98 -6.85 -11.60 9.35
CA SER A 98 -7.37 -10.29 8.96
C SER A 98 -6.27 -9.24 8.88
N LEU A 99 -5.34 -9.23 9.84
CA LEU A 99 -4.15 -8.36 9.81
C LEU A 99 -3.27 -8.64 8.60
N LEU A 100 -3.05 -9.91 8.27
CA LEU A 100 -2.25 -10.32 7.12
C LEU A 100 -2.92 -9.94 5.81
N ALA A 101 -4.22 -10.19 5.67
CA ALA A 101 -5.04 -9.82 4.51
C ALA A 101 -5.04 -8.31 4.27
N LEU A 102 -5.30 -7.52 5.31
CA LEU A 102 -5.28 -6.07 5.22
C LEU A 102 -3.88 -5.53 4.87
N SER A 103 -2.84 -6.12 5.46
CA SER A 103 -1.45 -5.75 5.19
C SER A 103 -1.01 -6.11 3.77
N GLY A 104 -1.48 -7.25 3.24
CA GLY A 104 -1.29 -7.65 1.85
C GLY A 104 -1.93 -6.66 0.88
N LYS A 105 -3.22 -6.36 1.08
CA LYS A 105 -3.98 -5.41 0.27
C LYS A 105 -3.37 -4.01 0.25
N LEU A 106 -2.99 -3.48 1.42
CA LEU A 106 -2.41 -2.13 1.54
C LEU A 106 -0.91 -2.06 1.26
N ASP A 107 -0.25 -3.17 0.96
CA ASP A 107 1.22 -3.28 0.82
C ASP A 107 1.96 -2.70 2.05
N ALA A 108 1.49 -3.03 3.26
CA ALA A 108 1.94 -2.39 4.51
C ALA A 108 3.14 -3.06 5.18
N HIS A 109 3.54 -4.26 4.73
CA HIS A 109 4.71 -4.98 5.22
C HIS A 109 5.79 -5.13 4.15
N SER A 110 7.04 -5.26 4.61
CA SER A 110 8.20 -5.37 3.73
C SER A 110 8.16 -6.64 2.89
N TRP A 111 8.58 -6.52 1.64
CA TRP A 111 8.76 -7.64 0.70
C TRP A 111 9.75 -8.71 1.18
N VAL A 112 10.61 -8.37 2.15
CA VAL A 112 11.57 -9.31 2.76
C VAL A 112 10.86 -10.51 3.38
N TRP A 113 9.68 -10.30 3.98
CA TRP A 113 8.89 -11.38 4.56
C TRP A 113 8.40 -12.38 3.50
N ASP A 114 8.01 -11.88 2.32
CA ASP A 114 7.60 -12.71 1.19
C ASP A 114 8.77 -13.56 0.67
N LYS A 115 9.97 -12.96 0.61
CA LYS A 115 11.21 -13.62 0.14
C LYS A 115 11.67 -14.72 1.10
N LEU A 116 11.50 -14.51 2.40
CA LEU A 116 11.88 -15.49 3.42
C LEU A 116 10.86 -16.62 3.57
N PHE A 117 9.73 -16.58 2.88
CA PHE A 117 8.63 -17.55 3.00
C PHE A 117 8.13 -17.70 4.46
N VAL A 118 8.22 -16.62 5.26
CA VAL A 118 7.79 -16.59 6.66
C VAL A 118 6.66 -15.58 6.83
N THR A 119 5.60 -15.98 7.53
CA THR A 119 4.50 -15.09 7.89
C THR A 119 4.99 -14.00 8.86
N PRO A 120 4.79 -12.71 8.56
CA PRO A 120 5.21 -11.64 9.45
C PRO A 120 4.50 -11.74 10.81
N PRO A 121 5.19 -11.49 11.93
CA PRO A 121 4.56 -11.53 13.25
C PRO A 121 3.54 -10.39 13.43
N ARG A 122 2.56 -10.60 14.31
CA ARG A 122 1.44 -9.67 14.57
C ARG A 122 1.90 -8.23 14.85
N GLY A 123 2.96 -8.04 15.66
CA GLY A 123 3.48 -6.71 15.97
C GLY A 123 3.98 -5.93 14.76
N VAL A 124 4.67 -6.62 13.82
CA VAL A 124 5.17 -6.01 12.58
C VAL A 124 4.00 -5.63 11.67
N LEU A 125 2.99 -6.50 11.55
CA LEU A 125 1.78 -6.21 10.78
C LEU A 125 1.06 -4.97 11.32
N ARG A 126 0.83 -4.91 12.64
CA ARG A 126 0.17 -3.77 13.29
C ARG A 126 0.94 -2.49 13.11
N TRP A 127 2.25 -2.51 13.30
CA TRP A 127 3.09 -1.32 13.11
C TRP A 127 3.08 -0.84 11.65
N GLY A 128 3.19 -1.76 10.69
CA GLY A 128 3.10 -1.45 9.27
C GLY A 128 1.74 -0.83 8.90
N LEU A 129 0.65 -1.45 9.35
CA LEU A 129 -0.71 -0.98 9.14
C LEU A 129 -0.97 0.38 9.78
N ARG A 130 -0.58 0.59 11.04
CA ARG A 130 -0.71 1.89 11.73
C ARG A 130 -0.05 3.02 10.95
N ARG A 131 1.17 2.80 10.45
CA ARG A 131 1.87 3.79 9.63
C ARG A 131 1.16 4.04 8.30
N LYS A 132 0.70 2.97 7.62
CA LYS A 132 0.03 3.07 6.33
C LYS A 132 -1.34 3.75 6.43
N LEU A 133 -2.15 3.40 7.43
CA LEU A 133 -3.42 4.05 7.72
C LEU A 133 -3.23 5.52 8.10
N GLY A 134 -2.24 5.84 8.94
CA GLY A 134 -1.92 7.23 9.28
C GLY A 134 -1.37 8.05 8.11
N TYR A 135 -0.79 7.41 7.09
CA TYR A 135 -0.46 8.05 5.81
C TYR A 135 -1.73 8.31 5.00
N LEU A 136 -2.59 7.30 4.80
CA LEU A 136 -3.83 7.43 4.04
C LEU A 136 -4.80 8.45 4.64
N LYS A 137 -4.93 8.51 5.98
CA LYS A 137 -5.78 9.50 6.66
C LYS A 137 -5.32 10.93 6.41
N ARG A 138 -4.00 11.17 6.37
CA ARG A 138 -3.44 12.48 6.02
C ARG A 138 -3.63 12.80 4.54
N ASP A 139 -3.37 11.84 3.67
CA ASP A 139 -3.55 11.97 2.21
C ASP A 139 -5.01 12.28 1.85
N ASP A 140 -5.98 11.52 2.40
CA ASP A 140 -7.41 11.78 2.26
C ASP A 140 -7.80 13.17 2.78
N GLY A 141 -7.17 13.65 3.86
CA GLY A 141 -7.36 15.00 4.39
C GLY A 141 -6.90 16.09 3.42
N LEU A 142 -5.71 15.93 2.82
CA LEU A 142 -5.16 16.87 1.84
C LEU A 142 -6.01 16.89 0.56
N ILE A 143 -6.41 15.72 0.06
CA ILE A 143 -7.27 15.61 -1.13
C ILE A 143 -8.60 16.32 -0.91
N ARG A 144 -9.24 16.16 0.26
CA ARG A 144 -10.49 16.87 0.56
C ARG A 144 -10.30 18.38 0.63
N ARG A 145 -9.20 18.84 1.22
CA ARG A 145 -8.88 20.27 1.33
C ARG A 145 -8.66 20.92 -0.03
N ASP A 146 -7.97 20.21 -0.94
CA ASP A 146 -7.50 20.77 -2.22
C ASP A 146 -8.51 20.57 -3.38
N GLY A 147 -9.80 20.42 -3.08
CA GLY A 147 -10.88 20.33 -4.08
C GLY A 147 -11.49 18.95 -4.30
N GLY A 148 -11.12 17.96 -3.48
CA GLY A 148 -11.68 16.61 -3.51
C GLY A 148 -11.04 15.69 -4.54
N TRP A 149 -11.40 14.41 -4.48
CA TRP A 149 -10.83 13.39 -5.37
C TRP A 149 -11.25 13.57 -6.83
N GLN A 150 -12.33 14.31 -7.09
CA GLN A 150 -12.81 14.64 -8.43
C GLN A 150 -11.84 15.54 -9.20
N GLY A 151 -11.13 16.43 -8.48
CA GLY A 151 -10.15 17.35 -9.07
C GLY A 151 -8.81 16.70 -9.42
N LEU A 152 -8.56 15.45 -9.02
CA LEU A 152 -7.30 14.78 -9.29
C LEU A 152 -7.13 14.50 -10.79
N GLY A 153 -5.94 14.80 -11.30
CA GLY A 153 -5.53 14.43 -12.64
C GLY A 153 -5.40 12.90 -12.79
N LYS A 154 -5.43 12.40 -14.02
CA LYS A 154 -5.43 10.95 -14.32
C LYS A 154 -4.29 10.17 -13.62
N GLU A 155 -3.06 10.67 -13.69
CA GLU A 155 -1.90 9.99 -13.08
C GLU A 155 -1.91 10.05 -11.56
N GLU A 156 -2.39 11.16 -11.00
CA GLU A 156 -2.54 11.34 -9.55
C GLU A 156 -3.66 10.45 -9.00
N LEU A 157 -4.78 10.37 -9.71
CA LEU A 157 -5.88 9.46 -9.43
C LEU A 157 -5.42 8.00 -9.45
N LYS A 158 -4.65 7.60 -10.47
CA LYS A 158 -4.05 6.26 -10.59
C LYS A 158 -3.13 5.98 -9.39
N ARG A 159 -2.25 6.92 -9.03
CA ARG A 159 -1.36 6.80 -7.86
C ARG A 159 -2.16 6.68 -6.56
N ALA A 160 -3.15 7.52 -6.36
CA ALA A 160 -4.03 7.52 -5.19
C ALA A 160 -4.77 6.18 -5.02
N CYS A 161 -5.31 5.63 -6.11
CA CYS A 161 -5.94 4.31 -6.12
C CYS A 161 -4.95 3.20 -5.74
N VAL A 162 -3.76 3.20 -6.35
CA VAL A 162 -2.73 2.20 -6.07
C VAL A 162 -2.30 2.27 -4.61
N ASP A 163 -2.12 3.46 -4.05
CA ASP A 163 -1.74 3.63 -2.64
C ASP A 163 -2.79 3.11 -1.66
N ARG A 164 -4.07 3.11 -2.06
CA ARG A 164 -5.22 2.59 -1.30
C ARG A 164 -5.43 1.08 -1.44
N GLY A 165 -4.60 0.40 -2.24
CA GLY A 165 -4.75 -1.06 -2.43
C GLY A 165 -5.76 -1.44 -3.50
N LEU A 166 -6.08 -0.54 -4.43
CA LEU A 166 -7.04 -0.80 -5.51
C LEU A 166 -6.29 -1.22 -6.79
N ASP A 167 -6.72 -2.32 -7.42
CA ASP A 167 -6.14 -2.80 -8.67
C ASP A 167 -6.57 -1.90 -9.85
N MET A 168 -5.59 -1.16 -10.39
CA MET A 168 -5.78 -0.23 -11.51
C MET A 168 -5.05 -0.66 -12.78
N LEU A 169 -4.49 -1.87 -12.84
CA LEU A 169 -3.81 -2.34 -14.05
C LEU A 169 -4.81 -2.51 -15.20
N GLY A 170 -4.57 -1.79 -16.30
CA GLY A 170 -5.43 -1.83 -17.50
C GLY A 170 -6.82 -1.22 -17.32
N LYS A 171 -7.08 -0.49 -16.21
CA LYS A 171 -8.38 0.14 -15.96
C LYS A 171 -8.47 1.50 -16.66
N SER A 172 -9.66 1.83 -17.16
CA SER A 172 -9.96 3.16 -17.69
C SER A 172 -10.09 4.19 -16.56
N GLU A 173 -9.92 5.47 -16.87
CA GLU A 173 -10.04 6.56 -15.89
C GLU A 173 -11.41 6.56 -15.19
N GLY A 174 -12.49 6.31 -15.93
CA GLY A 174 -13.84 6.19 -15.36
C GLY A 174 -13.95 5.09 -14.30
N ALA A 175 -13.27 3.95 -14.51
CA ALA A 175 -13.21 2.89 -13.50
C ALA A 175 -12.41 3.32 -12.25
N MET A 176 -11.31 4.07 -12.43
CA MET A 176 -10.54 4.64 -11.31
C MET A 176 -11.40 5.62 -10.50
N ARG A 177 -12.15 6.50 -11.16
CA ARG A 177 -13.06 7.46 -10.52
C ARG A 177 -14.16 6.75 -9.74
N LYS A 178 -14.74 5.69 -10.30
CA LYS A 178 -15.74 4.87 -9.59
C LYS A 178 -15.15 4.20 -8.33
N ALA A 179 -13.93 3.69 -8.43
CA ALA A 179 -13.26 3.05 -7.28
C ALA A 179 -12.92 4.08 -6.17
N MET A 180 -12.52 5.30 -6.55
CA MET A 180 -12.30 6.40 -5.60
C MET A 180 -13.61 6.89 -4.98
N ALA A 181 -14.69 6.96 -5.76
CA ALA A 181 -16.01 7.25 -5.22
C ALA A 181 -16.44 6.23 -4.15
N GLN A 182 -16.16 4.93 -4.37
CA GLN A 182 -16.42 3.90 -3.37
C GLN A 182 -15.52 4.03 -2.13
N TRP A 183 -14.27 4.45 -2.30
CA TRP A 183 -13.37 4.69 -1.16
C TRP A 183 -13.88 5.84 -0.28
N PHE A 184 -14.15 7.00 -0.88
CA PHE A 184 -14.59 8.19 -0.15
C PHE A 184 -16.06 8.13 0.28
N GLY A 185 -16.91 7.37 -0.42
CA GLY A 185 -18.31 7.16 -0.05
C GLY A 185 -18.52 6.16 1.08
N GLY A 186 -17.47 5.39 1.44
CA GLY A 186 -17.46 4.51 2.60
C GLY A 186 -16.89 5.16 3.87
N GLN A 187 -16.60 6.47 3.85
CA GLN A 187 -16.10 7.25 4.99
C GLN A 187 -17.23 7.96 5.73
#